data_AF-A0A0Q4R3J0-F1
#
_entry.id   AF-A0A0Q4R3J0-F1
#
_cell.length_a   1.000
_cell.length_b   1.000
_cell.length_c   1.000
_cell.angle_alpha   90.00
_cell.angle_beta   90.00
_cell.angle_gamma   90.00
#
_symmetry.space_group_name_H-M   'P 1'
#
loop_
_entity.id
_entity.type
_entity.pdbx_description
1 polymer ?
#
loop_
_entity_poly.entity_id
_entity_poly.type
_entity_poly.pdbx_seq_one_letter_code
_entity_poly.pdbx_strand_id
1 'polypeptide(L)' 'MQIELNAFANYALSTFDYSAEFEDDAFAVTFEGARYYVERKRNHFAIHIGSEVHKLPRC' A
#
# COMPACT_ATOMS: atom_id res chain seq x y z
N MET A 1 5.63 -17.25 -3.46
CA MET A 1 6.20 -15.92 -3.74
C MET A 1 6.23 -15.20 -2.41
N GLN A 2 7.39 -15.20 -1.76
CA GLN A 2 7.54 -14.58 -0.45
C GLN A 2 7.78 -13.10 -0.70
N ILE A 3 6.75 -12.31 -0.43
CA ILE A 3 6.79 -10.87 -0.61
C ILE A 3 7.61 -10.32 0.53
N GLU A 4 8.68 -9.60 0.21
CA GLU A 4 9.38 -8.79 1.21
C GLU A 4 8.49 -7.60 1.53
N LEU A 5 7.58 -7.77 2.49
CA LEU A 5 6.66 -6.73 2.97
C LEU A 5 7.42 -5.45 3.34
N ASN A 6 8.67 -5.58 3.81
CA ASN A 6 9.58 -4.48 4.08
C ASN A 6 9.97 -3.70 2.80
N ALA A 7 10.25 -4.40 1.71
CA ALA A 7 10.58 -3.77 0.43
C ALA A 7 9.35 -3.05 -0.16
N PHE A 8 8.17 -3.67 -0.06
CA PHE A 8 6.92 -3.01 -0.46
C PHE A 8 6.61 -1.79 0.41
N ALA A 9 6.86 -1.88 1.72
CA ALA A 9 6.72 -0.75 2.65
C ALA A 9 7.54 0.46 2.21
N ASN A 10 8.82 0.24 1.90
CA ASN A 10 9.72 1.29 1.45
C ASN A 10 9.27 1.89 0.11
N TYR A 11 8.85 1.04 -0.84
CA TYR A 11 8.25 1.48 -2.09
C TYR A 11 7.02 2.36 -1.84
N ALA A 12 6.06 1.89 -1.03
CA ALA A 12 4.83 2.59 -0.71
C ALA A 12 5.10 3.97 -0.09
N LEU A 13 6.01 4.05 0.89
CA LEU A 13 6.40 5.32 1.52
C LEU A 13 7.08 6.30 0.55
N SER A 14 7.82 5.79 -0.43
CA SER A 14 8.50 6.62 -1.44
C SER A 14 7.59 7.05 -2.59
N THR A 15 6.52 6.31 -2.86
CA THR A 15 5.72 6.45 -4.09
C THR A 15 4.32 7.00 -3.85
N PHE A 16 3.70 6.70 -2.70
CA PHE A 16 2.32 7.08 -2.45
C PHE A 16 2.25 8.43 -1.76
N ASP A 17 1.38 9.30 -2.28
CA ASP A 17 1.12 10.60 -1.66
C ASP A 17 0.50 10.43 -0.26
N TYR A 18 1.01 11.22 0.70
CA TYR A 18 0.58 11.27 2.10
C TYR A 18 -0.41 12.40 2.38
N SER A 19 -0.80 13.18 1.36
CA SER A 19 -1.70 14.33 1.53
C SER A 19 -2.99 13.92 2.24
N ALA A 20 -3.32 14.67 3.29
CA ALA A 20 -4.51 14.50 4.12
C ALA A 20 -5.80 14.85 3.39
N GLU A 21 -5.72 15.45 2.19
CA GLU A 21 -6.88 15.76 1.36
C GLU A 21 -7.35 14.56 0.52
N PHE A 22 -6.51 13.51 0.40
CA PHE A 22 -6.93 12.23 -0.17
C PHE A 22 -7.39 11.31 0.96
N GLU A 23 -8.69 11.35 1.25
CA GLU A 23 -9.34 10.43 2.17
C GLU A 23 -10.18 9.41 1.38
N ASP A 24 -9.87 8.13 1.60
CA ASP A 24 -10.63 6.98 1.11
C ASP A 24 -10.65 6.78 -0.40
N ASP A 25 -9.48 6.91 -1.03
CA ASP A 25 -9.29 6.37 -2.39
C ASP A 25 -8.63 5.00 -2.38
N ALA A 26 -8.68 4.36 -3.54
CA ALA A 26 -8.01 3.10 -3.77
C ALA A 26 -7.47 3.00 -5.20
N PHE A 27 -6.33 2.35 -5.33
CA PHE A 27 -5.66 2.16 -6.61
C PHE A 27 -4.92 0.82 -6.63
N ALA A 28 -4.50 0.41 -7.82
CA ALA A 28 -3.69 -0.78 -7.99
C ALA A 28 -2.28 -0.41 -8.46
N VAL A 29 -1.29 -1.10 -7.94
CA VAL A 29 0.12 -0.95 -8.33
C VAL A 29 0.72 -2.30 -8.69
N THR A 30 1.72 -2.28 -9.56
CA THR A 30 2.53 -3.46 -9.85
C THR A 30 3.88 -3.31 -9.16
N PHE A 31 4.22 -4.24 -8.28
CA PHE A 31 5.50 -4.29 -7.59
C PHE A 31 6.10 -5.70 -7.75
N GLU A 32 7.36 -5.79 -8.18
CA GLU A 32 8.05 -7.06 -8.45
C GLU A 32 7.26 -8.05 -9.33
N GLY A 33 6.51 -7.53 -10.30
CA GLY A 33 5.70 -8.35 -11.21
C GLY A 33 4.36 -8.85 -10.65
N ALA A 34 4.05 -8.54 -9.38
CA ALA A 34 2.76 -8.82 -8.76
C ALA A 34 1.89 -7.56 -8.68
N ARG A 35 0.57 -7.73 -8.89
CA ARG A 35 -0.40 -6.63 -8.78
C ARG A 35 -0.98 -6.59 -7.37
N TYR A 36 -0.94 -5.41 -6.77
CA TYR A 36 -1.43 -5.12 -5.43
C TYR A 36 -2.56 -4.12 -5.50
N TYR A 37 -3.56 -4.29 -4.65
CA TYR A 37 -4.60 -3.30 -4.43
C TYR A 37 -4.33 -2.57 -3.12
N VAL A 38 -4.38 -1.24 -3.16
CA VAL A 38 -4.02 -0.37 -2.04
C VAL A 38 -5.18 0.58 -1.80
N GLU A 39 -5.66 0.61 -0.56
CA GLU A 39 -6.56 1.66 -0.08
C GLU A 39 -5.77 2.68 0.74
N ARG A 40 -5.93 3.97 0.43
CA ARG A 40 -5.39 5.07 1.24
C ARG A 40 -6.42 5.49 2.27
N LYS A 41 -6.16 5.14 3.53
CA LYS A 41 -6.92 5.64 4.67
C LYS A 41 -6.17 6.79 5.32
N ARG A 42 -6.90 7.65 6.03
CA ARG A 42 -6.34 8.80 6.75
C ARG A 42 -5.04 8.48 7.50
N ASN A 43 -5.02 7.37 8.25
CA ASN A 43 -3.92 7.01 9.15
C ASN A 43 -3.03 5.84 8.68
N HIS A 44 -3.41 5.13 7.60
CA HIS A 44 -2.67 3.95 7.14
C HIS A 44 -2.99 3.62 5.68
N PHE A 45 -2.12 2.85 5.05
CA PHE A 45 -2.41 2.14 3.80
C PHE A 45 -2.90 0.73 4.13
N ALA A 46 -3.98 0.28 3.50
CA ALA A 46 -4.40 -1.11 3.53
C ALA A 46 -4.02 -1.78 2.20
N ILE A 47 -3.17 -2.79 2.29
CA ILE A 47 -2.57 -3.47 1.13
C ILE A 47 -3.20 -4.86 1.05
N HIS A 48 -3.91 -5.12 -0.03
CA HIS A 48 -4.60 -6.38 -0.27
C HIS A 48 -3.70 -7.29 -1.09
N ILE A 49 -3.38 -8.46 -0.52
CA ILE A 49 -2.53 -9.50 -1.11
C ILE A 49 -3.33 -10.81 -1.09
N GLY A 50 -3.96 -11.16 -2.22
CA GLY A 50 -4.90 -12.28 -2.24
C GLY A 50 -6.07 -12.02 -1.29
N SER A 51 -6.27 -12.90 -0.30
CA SER A 51 -7.28 -12.76 0.75
C SER A 51 -6.80 -12.02 2.00
N GLU A 52 -5.51 -11.67 2.07
CA GLU A 52 -4.92 -11.01 3.24
C GLU A 52 -4.91 -9.49 3.08
N VAL A 53 -5.04 -8.79 4.20
CA VAL A 53 -4.95 -7.33 4.27
C VAL A 53 -3.86 -6.94 5.26
N HIS A 54 -2.82 -6.28 4.76
CA HIS A 54 -1.70 -5.78 5.55
C HIS A 54 -1.84 -4.28 5.75
N LYS A 55 -1.71 -3.81 7.00
CA LYS A 55 -1.81 -2.38 7.33
C LYS A 55 -0.43 -1.78 7.48
N LEU A 56 -0.14 -0.77 6.67
CA LEU A 56 1.09 0.00 6.76
C LEU A 56 0.79 1.39 7.31
N PRO A 57 1.36 1.80 8.46
CA PRO A 57 1.16 3.15 8.96
C PRO A 57 1.64 4.18 7.93
N ARG A 58 0.88 5.29 7.82
CA ARG A 58 1.44 6.53 7.29
C ARG A 58 2.39 7.01 8.39
N CYS A 59 3.68 7.11 8.07
CA CYS A 59 4.80 7.53 8.94
C CYS A 59 4.45 8.00 10.37
#